data_AF-A0A7S2UAC7-F1
#
_entry.id   AF-A0A7S2UAC7-F1
#
_cell.length_a   1.000
_cell.length_b   1.000
_cell.length_c   1.000
_cell.angle_alpha   90.00
_cell.angle_beta   90.00
_cell.angle_gamma   90.00
#
_symmetry.space_group_name_H-M   'P 1'
#
loop_
_entity.id
_entity.type
_entity.pdbx_description
1 polymer ?
#
loop_
_entity_poly.entity_id
_entity_poly.type
_entity_poly.pdbx_seq_one_letter_code
_entity_poly.pdbx_strand_id
1 'polypeptide(L)'
;ANGDGSSNVQLVFLISDGRIERDSRVQLRRLVREMSEKNILLVMIIVEGESSPGKKKKDSIINMKEVNFENGKPKVTSFIDDYPFPYYMVLDDMISLPEVLGDALRQWFEMLAQINSQATSR
;
A
#
# COMPACT_ATOMS: atom_id res chain seq x y z
N ALA A 1 -7.46 -1.45 39.89
CA ALA A 1 -6.14 -0.92 39.51
C ALA A 1 -6.11 -0.88 37.99
N ASN A 2 -6.16 0.32 37.42
CA ASN A 2 -6.21 0.56 35.98
C ASN A 2 -4.84 0.23 35.37
N GLY A 3 -4.77 -0.89 34.65
CA GLY A 3 -3.64 -1.23 33.80
C GLY A 3 -3.85 -0.60 32.43
N ASP A 4 -2.92 0.27 32.07
CA ASP A 4 -2.81 1.01 30.82
C ASP A 4 -3.14 0.15 29.59
N GLY A 5 -4.11 0.60 28.80
CA GLY A 5 -4.56 -0.11 27.60
C GLY A 5 -3.56 0.09 26.47
N SER A 6 -2.50 -0.73 26.45
CA SER A 6 -1.52 -0.80 25.35
C SER A 6 -2.24 -0.78 24.01
N SER A 7 -2.18 0.35 23.30
CA SER A 7 -2.69 0.46 21.94
C SER A 7 -1.78 -0.35 21.03
N ASN A 8 -2.08 -1.64 20.88
CA ASN A 8 -1.34 -2.51 19.99
C ASN A 8 -1.58 -2.06 18.55
N VAL A 9 -0.49 -1.70 17.89
CA VAL A 9 -0.49 -1.37 16.46
C VAL A 9 0.07 -2.58 15.71
N GLN A 10 -0.62 -3.00 14.66
CA GLN A 10 -0.21 -4.14 13.84
C GLN A 10 0.11 -3.66 12.42
N LEU A 11 1.09 -4.30 11.79
CA LEU A 11 1.50 -4.04 10.42
C LEU A 11 1.40 -5.34 9.62
N VAL A 12 0.71 -5.28 8.50
CA VAL A 12 0.52 -6.43 7.59
C VAL A 12 1.03 -6.05 6.21
N PHE A 13 1.99 -6.83 5.72
CA PHE A 13 2.47 -6.73 4.35
C PHE A 13 1.71 -7.71 3.46
N LEU A 14 1.12 -7.19 2.38
CA LEU A 14 0.48 -7.97 1.33
C LEU A 14 1.44 -8.01 0.14
N ILE A 15 1.82 -9.19 -0.34
CA ILE A 15 2.75 -9.31 -1.48
C ILE A 15 1.96 -9.86 -2.68
N SER A 16 1.93 -9.13 -3.79
CA SER A 16 1.12 -9.45 -4.97
C SER A 16 1.67 -8.76 -6.22
N ASP A 17 1.18 -9.09 -7.41
CA ASP A 17 1.40 -8.30 -8.63
C ASP A 17 0.57 -7.00 -8.64
N GLY A 18 -0.25 -6.79 -7.61
CA GLY A 18 -0.99 -5.56 -7.35
C GLY A 18 -2.20 -5.37 -8.26
N ARG A 19 -2.52 -6.30 -9.17
CA ARG A 19 -3.60 -6.13 -10.15
C ARG A 19 -4.95 -6.46 -9.52
N ILE A 20 -5.74 -5.41 -9.31
CA ILE A 20 -7.04 -5.48 -8.61
C ILE A 20 -8.15 -5.06 -9.57
N GLU A 21 -9.14 -5.94 -9.70
CA GLU A 21 -10.35 -5.69 -10.49
C GLU A 21 -11.15 -4.52 -9.90
N ARG A 22 -11.64 -3.64 -10.77
CA ARG A 22 -12.40 -2.44 -10.41
C ARG A 22 -13.55 -2.70 -9.46
N ASP A 23 -14.36 -3.73 -9.75
CA ASP A 23 -15.58 -4.03 -8.99
C ASP A 23 -15.27 -4.42 -7.54
N SER A 24 -14.06 -4.95 -7.29
CA SER A 24 -13.60 -5.31 -5.94
C SER A 24 -13.02 -4.12 -5.14
N ARG A 25 -12.61 -3.02 -5.81
CA ARG A 25 -11.90 -1.89 -5.17
C ARG A 25 -12.74 -1.18 -4.10
N VAL A 26 -14.05 -1.09 -4.30
CA VAL A 26 -14.96 -0.49 -3.32
C VAL A 26 -14.97 -1.30 -2.02
N GLN A 27 -15.01 -2.63 -2.13
CA GLN A 27 -15.01 -3.54 -0.99
C GLN A 27 -13.66 -3.51 -0.28
N LEU A 28 -12.56 -3.48 -1.05
CA LEU A 28 -11.20 -3.37 -0.51
C LEU A 28 -10.96 -2.05 0.21
N ARG A 29 -11.44 -0.91 -0.31
CA ARG A 29 -11.34 0.38 0.39
C ARG A 29 -12.06 0.36 1.74
N ARG A 30 -13.25 -0.26 1.78
CA ARG A 30 -13.99 -0.45 3.03
C ARG A 30 -13.20 -1.32 4.01
N LEU A 31 -12.60 -2.42 3.54
CA LEU A 31 -11.77 -3.30 4.36
C LEU A 31 -10.53 -2.57 4.91
N VAL A 32 -9.81 -1.84 4.06
CA VAL A 32 -8.62 -1.06 4.45
C VAL A 32 -8.98 -0.05 5.54
N ARG A 33 -10.11 0.65 5.38
CA ARG A 33 -10.61 1.58 6.39
C ARG A 33 -10.92 0.87 7.71
N GLU A 34 -11.62 -0.26 7.67
CA GLU A 34 -11.96 -1.05 8.87
C GLU A 34 -10.70 -1.54 9.60
N MET A 35 -9.67 -1.97 8.86
CA MET A 35 -8.39 -2.39 9.44
C MET A 35 -7.65 -1.21 10.07
N SER A 36 -7.67 -0.04 9.43
CA SER A 36 -7.11 1.18 10.00
C SER A 36 -7.80 1.60 11.29
N GLU A 37 -9.13 1.48 11.37
CA GLU A 37 -9.91 1.75 12.60
C GLU A 37 -9.56 0.77 13.73
N LYS A 38 -9.00 -0.41 13.41
CA LYS A 38 -8.50 -1.42 14.34
C LYS A 38 -7.00 -1.31 14.64
N ASN A 39 -6.35 -0.20 14.27
CA ASN A 39 -4.90 0.01 14.37
C ASN A 39 -4.06 -1.04 13.61
N ILE A 40 -4.60 -1.57 12.50
CA ILE A 40 -3.91 -2.48 11.60
C ILE A 40 -3.56 -1.71 10.32
N LEU A 41 -2.27 -1.46 10.12
CA LEU A 41 -1.74 -0.85 8.91
C LEU A 41 -1.53 -1.94 7.85
N LEU A 42 -2.24 -1.83 6.72
CA LEU A 42 -2.03 -2.68 5.55
C LEU A 42 -1.09 -1.97 4.57
N VAL A 43 -0.04 -2.66 4.13
CA VAL A 43 0.91 -2.18 3.13
C VAL A 43 0.98 -3.18 1.98
N MET A 44 0.64 -2.74 0.76
CA MET A 44 0.74 -3.57 -0.44
C MET A 44 2.15 -3.47 -1.06
N ILE A 45 2.83 -4.59 -1.17
CA ILE A 45 4.08 -4.76 -1.87
C ILE A 45 3.77 -5.36 -3.24
N ILE A 46 3.87 -4.50 -4.25
CA ILE A 46 3.62 -4.83 -5.64
C ILE A 46 4.95 -5.31 -6.24
N VAL A 47 5.01 -6.57 -6.59
CA VAL A 47 6.18 -7.20 -7.20
C VAL A 47 6.02 -7.17 -8.72
N GLU A 48 6.89 -6.43 -9.40
CA GLU A 48 6.95 -6.46 -10.85
C GLU A 48 7.91 -7.57 -11.30
N GLY A 49 7.53 -8.30 -12.35
CA GLY A 49 8.40 -9.36 -12.89
C GLY A 49 9.69 -8.78 -13.46
N GLU A 50 10.79 -9.53 -13.36
CA GLU A 50 12.12 -9.08 -13.78
C GLU A 50 12.10 -8.31 -15.12
N SER A 51 12.57 -7.08 -15.05
CA SER A 51 12.90 -6.27 -16.22
C SER A 51 14.13 -6.90 -16.90
N SER A 52 13.93 -7.97 -17.68
CA SER A 52 14.98 -8.49 -18.55
C SER A 52 15.54 -7.32 -19.39
N PRO A 53 16.87 -7.22 -19.61
CA PRO A 53 17.44 -6.13 -20.38
C PRO A 53 16.79 -6.09 -21.78
N GLY A 54 15.92 -5.10 -22.01
CA GLY A 54 15.12 -4.97 -23.23
C GLY A 54 13.59 -4.99 -23.04
N LYS A 55 13.06 -5.45 -21.89
CA LYS A 55 11.64 -5.23 -21.53
C LYS A 55 11.46 -3.76 -21.17
N LYS A 56 10.67 -3.04 -21.96
CA LYS A 56 10.31 -1.65 -21.67
C LYS A 56 9.48 -1.64 -20.39
N LYS A 57 9.66 -0.63 -19.53
CA LYS A 57 8.80 -0.29 -18.36
C LYS A 57 7.29 -0.16 -18.66
N LYS A 58 6.84 -0.44 -19.89
CA LYS A 58 5.44 -0.39 -20.32
C LYS A 58 4.53 -1.35 -19.57
N ASP A 59 5.08 -2.47 -19.07
CA ASP A 59 4.29 -3.46 -18.32
C ASP A 59 4.15 -3.13 -16.83
N SER A 60 4.81 -2.04 -16.37
CA SER A 60 4.71 -1.58 -14.99
C SER A 60 3.28 -1.16 -14.65
N ILE A 61 2.82 -1.50 -13.45
CA ILE A 61 1.52 -1.13 -12.90
C ILE A 61 1.29 0.39 -12.92
N ILE A 62 2.38 1.17 -12.80
CA ILE A 62 2.35 2.63 -12.83
C ILE A 62 1.98 3.14 -14.24
N ASN A 63 2.37 2.40 -15.28
CA ASN A 63 2.08 2.74 -16.67
C ASN A 63 0.81 2.05 -17.19
N MET A 64 0.18 1.20 -16.38
CA MET A 64 -1.03 0.48 -16.74
C MET A 64 -2.19 1.46 -16.89
N LYS A 65 -2.87 1.35 -18.03
CA LYS A 65 -4.03 2.19 -18.36
C LYS A 65 -5.31 1.40 -18.21
N GLU A 66 -6.34 2.07 -17.73
CA GLU A 66 -7.67 1.51 -17.59
C GLU A 66 -8.66 2.31 -18.46
N VAL A 67 -9.55 1.60 -19.16
CA VAL A 67 -10.60 2.24 -19.98
C VAL A 67 -11.88 2.29 -19.16
N ASN A 68 -12.34 3.51 -18.93
CA ASN A 68 -13.61 3.85 -18.31
C ASN A 68 -14.61 4.27 -19.38
N PHE A 69 -15.90 4.00 -19.17
CA PHE A 69 -16.95 4.59 -20.01
C PHE A 69 -17.72 5.61 -19.18
N GLU A 70 -17.51 6.90 -19.46
CA GLU A 70 -18.28 8.00 -18.87
C GLU A 70 -19.25 8.53 -19.93
N ASN A 71 -20.56 8.47 -19.67
CA ASN A 71 -21.61 8.92 -20.61
C ASN A 71 -21.49 8.28 -22.01
N GLY A 72 -21.14 6.98 -22.06
CA GLY A 72 -20.97 6.24 -23.31
C GLY A 72 -19.69 6.57 -24.10
N LYS A 73 -18.80 7.42 -23.58
CA LYS A 73 -17.52 7.74 -24.20
C LYS A 73 -16.37 7.04 -23.47
N PRO A 74 -15.43 6.39 -24.18
CA PRO A 74 -14.26 5.81 -23.56
C PRO A 74 -13.34 6.92 -23.06
N LYS A 75 -12.96 6.84 -21.79
CA LYS A 75 -12.01 7.69 -21.10
C LYS A 75 -10.90 6.81 -20.57
N VAL A 76 -9.67 7.10 -20.96
CA VAL A 76 -8.49 6.37 -20.51
C VAL A 76 -7.96 7.05 -19.26
N THR A 77 -7.84 6.31 -18.16
CA THR A 77 -7.27 6.77 -16.89
C THR A 77 -6.06 5.92 -16.51
N SER A 78 -5.22 6.41 -15.60
CA SER A 78 -4.18 5.55 -15.04
C SER A 78 -4.83 4.53 -14.11
N PHE A 79 -4.37 3.29 -14.12
CA PHE A 79 -4.84 2.25 -13.21
C PHE A 79 -4.56 2.63 -11.75
N ILE A 80 -3.40 3.24 -11.49
CA ILE A 80 -2.95 3.56 -10.14
C ILE A 80 -3.73 4.73 -9.49
N ASP A 81 -4.40 5.56 -10.30
CA ASP A 81 -5.15 6.73 -9.81
C ASP A 81 -6.31 6.34 -8.88
N ASP A 82 -6.87 5.13 -9.05
CA ASP A 82 -7.99 4.60 -8.24
C ASP A 82 -7.57 3.37 -7.42
N TYR A 83 -6.28 3.26 -7.07
CA TYR A 83 -5.79 2.11 -6.30
C TYR A 83 -6.42 2.03 -4.90
N PRO A 84 -6.88 0.85 -4.43
CA PRO A 84 -7.64 0.75 -3.18
C PRO A 84 -6.78 0.75 -1.91
N PHE A 85 -5.47 0.54 -2.04
CA PHE A 85 -4.52 0.59 -0.93
C PHE A 85 -3.84 1.97 -0.90
N PRO A 86 -3.94 2.73 0.19
CA PRO A 86 -3.27 4.02 0.31
C PRO A 86 -1.76 3.89 0.50
N TYR A 87 -1.31 2.78 1.09
CA TYR A 87 0.09 2.47 1.29
C TYR A 87 0.47 1.29 0.41
N TYR A 88 1.27 1.57 -0.61
CA TYR A 88 1.82 0.55 -1.49
C TYR A 88 3.25 0.89 -1.91
N MET A 89 3.98 -0.13 -2.33
CA MET A 89 5.35 -0.05 -2.80
C MET A 89 5.47 -0.88 -4.08
N VAL A 90 6.08 -0.33 -5.11
CA VAL A 90 6.35 -1.03 -6.37
C VAL A 90 7.81 -1.42 -6.38
N LEU A 91 8.09 -2.72 -6.51
CA LEU A 91 9.44 -3.28 -6.52
C LEU A 91 9.73 -3.94 -7.87
N ASP A 92 10.73 -3.39 -8.56
CA ASP A 92 11.28 -3.96 -9.79
C ASP A 92 12.27 -5.11 -9.50
N ASP A 93 12.91 -5.10 -8.33
CA ASP A 93 13.95 -6.06 -7.92
C ASP A 93 13.68 -6.61 -6.52
N MET A 94 13.37 -7.90 -6.46
CA MET A 94 13.11 -8.65 -5.23
C MET A 94 14.32 -8.74 -4.30
N ILE A 95 15.54 -8.54 -4.81
CA ILE A 95 16.76 -8.54 -3.99
C ILE A 95 16.77 -7.36 -3.03
N SER A 96 16.20 -6.21 -3.44
CA SER A 96 16.13 -5.00 -2.62
C SER A 96 15.04 -5.02 -1.54
N LEU A 97 14.08 -5.96 -1.63
CA LEU A 97 12.92 -6.02 -0.73
C LEU A 97 13.28 -6.03 0.77
N PRO A 98 14.23 -6.84 1.26
CA PRO A 98 14.55 -6.86 2.70
C PRO A 98 15.09 -5.53 3.22
N GLU A 99 15.91 -4.84 2.42
CA GLU A 99 16.49 -3.54 2.77
C GLU A 99 15.38 -2.47 2.83
N VAL A 100 14.56 -2.40 1.78
CA VAL A 100 13.46 -1.43 1.70
C VAL A 100 12.41 -1.67 2.81
N LEU A 101 12.14 -2.94 3.14
CA LEU A 101 11.25 -3.30 4.24
C LEU A 101 11.84 -2.89 5.60
N GLY A 102 13.14 -3.12 5.79
CA GLY A 102 13.86 -2.70 6.99
C GLY A 102 13.79 -1.20 7.21
N ASP A 103 13.98 -0.41 6.16
CA ASP A 103 13.87 1.05 6.21
C ASP A 103 12.44 1.51 6.49
N ALA A 104 11.43 0.90 5.84
CA ALA A 104 10.03 1.21 6.10
C ALA A 104 9.63 0.91 7.55
N LEU A 105 10.09 -0.22 8.11
CA LEU A 105 9.90 -0.56 9.51
C LEU A 105 10.59 0.45 10.43
N ARG A 106 11.82 0.85 10.11
CA ARG A 106 12.57 1.86 10.88
C ARG A 106 11.80 3.18 10.94
N GLN A 107 11.33 3.67 9.80
CA GLN A 107 10.52 4.89 9.70
C GLN A 107 9.21 4.76 10.50
N TRP A 108 8.56 3.60 10.44
CA TRP A 108 7.35 3.34 11.21
C TRP A 108 7.60 3.40 12.72
N PHE A 109 8.66 2.77 13.21
CA PHE A 109 9.02 2.83 14.63
C PHE A 109 9.39 4.25 15.07
N GLU A 110 10.12 5.01 14.24
CA GLU A 110 10.42 6.42 14.52
C GLU A 110 9.15 7.26 14.65
N MET A 111 8.17 7.04 13.77
CA MET A 111 6.88 7.73 13.82
C MET A 111 6.12 7.39 15.11
N LEU A 112 6.06 6.11 15.49
CA LEU A 112 5.41 5.68 16.74
C LEU A 112 6.10 6.28 17.98
N ALA A 113 7.44 6.33 17.99
CA ALA A 113 8.20 6.94 19.08
C ALA A 113 7.89 8.45 19.20
N GLN A 114 7.78 9.16 18.07
CA GLN A 114 7.39 10.56 18.05
C GLN A 114 5.97 10.77 18.60
N ILE A 115 5.00 9.97 18.17
CA ILE A 115 3.61 10.04 18.65
C ILE A 115 3.55 9.84 20.18
N ASN A 116 4.25 8.82 20.69
CA ASN A 116 4.29 8.53 22.13
C ASN A 116 4.99 9.62 22.95
N SER A 117 6.05 10.24 22.39
CA SER A 117 6.75 11.35 23.06
C SER A 117 5.86 12.58 23.22
N GLN A 118 4.99 12.88 22.25
CA GLN A 118 4.06 14.00 22.33
C GLN A 118 2.90 13.73 23.30
N ALA A 119 2.43 12.48 23.38
CA ALA A 119 1.37 12.08 24.31
C ALA A 119 1.81 12.20 25.79
N THR A 120 3.08 11.91 26.10
CA THR A 120 3.63 11.99 27.47
C THR A 120 3.91 13.43 27.94
N SER A 121 3.94 14.40 27.01
CA SER A 121 4.23 15.82 27.29
C SER A 121 2.99 16.69 27.53
N ARG A 122 1.79 16.09 27.57
CA ARG A 122 0.51 16.72 27.93
C ARG A 122 -0.03 16.14 29.22
#